data_AF-A0A950IX09-F1
#
_entry.id   AF-A0A950IX09-F1
#
_cell.length_a   1.000
_cell.length_b   1.000
_cell.length_c   1.000
_cell.angle_alpha   90.00
_cell.angle_beta   90.00
_cell.angle_gamma   90.00
#
_symmetry.space_group_name_H-M   'P 1'
#
loop_
_entity.id
_entity.type
_entity.pdbx_description
1 polymer ?
#
loop_
_entity_poly.entity_id
_entity_poly.type
_entity_poly.pdbx_seq_one_letter_code
_entity_poly.pdbx_strand_id
1 'polypeptide(L)' 'AAYSEFFHQYEAAPLLIVNTDHLELVDGNEDFELLLRCISEMRGQRSYFNKSV' A
#
# COMPACT_ATOMS: atom_id res chain seq x y z
N ALA A 1 -11.37 12.79 -6.84
CA ALA A 1 -12.40 12.40 -5.86
C ALA A 1 -12.88 10.97 -6.13
N ALA A 2 -13.44 10.68 -7.31
CA ALA A 2 -14.01 9.37 -7.65
C ALA A 2 -13.12 8.14 -7.39
N TYR A 3 -11.79 8.24 -7.61
CA TYR A 3 -10.86 7.15 -7.34
C TYR A 3 -10.87 6.75 -5.85
N SER A 4 -10.61 7.70 -4.95
CA SER A 4 -10.60 7.44 -3.50
C SER A 4 -11.96 6.95 -3.00
N GLU A 5 -13.06 7.53 -3.48
CA GLU A 5 -14.43 7.14 -3.11
C GLU A 5 -14.73 5.67 -3.46
N PHE A 6 -14.32 5.21 -4.64
CA PHE A 6 -14.47 3.80 -5.03
C PHE A 6 -13.78 2.86 -4.03
N PHE A 7 -12.55 3.18 -3.63
CA PHE A 7 -11.78 2.36 -2.68
C PHE A 7 -12.29 2.46 -1.23
N HIS A 8 -12.99 3.53 -0.86
CA HIS A 8 -13.67 3.63 0.45
C HIS A 8 -14.81 2.63 0.61
N GLN A 9 -15.41 2.17 -0.48
CA GLN A 9 -16.50 1.17 -0.48
C GLN A 9 -16.06 -0.19 -1.05
N TYR A 10 -14.81 -0.31 -1.48
CA TYR A 10 -14.28 -1.57 -2.00
C TYR A 10 -14.06 -2.56 -0.86
N GLU A 11 -14.71 -3.72 -0.98
CA GLU A 11 -14.70 -4.80 0.02
C GLU A 11 -14.44 -6.19 -0.57
N ALA A 12 -14.34 -6.30 -1.90
CA ALA A 12 -14.19 -7.56 -2.61
C ALA A 12 -12.82 -8.23 -2.40
N ALA A 13 -11.80 -7.47 -1.99
CA ALA A 13 -10.48 -7.98 -1.64
C ALA A 13 -9.79 -7.06 -0.61
N PRO A 14 -8.76 -7.55 0.09
CA PRO A 14 -7.91 -6.71 0.92
C PRO A 14 -7.30 -5.56 0.11
N LEU A 15 -7.41 -4.35 0.62
CA LEU A 15 -6.90 -3.14 -0.02
C LEU A 15 -5.66 -2.64 0.70
N LEU A 16 -4.56 -2.49 -0.02
CA LEU A 16 -3.35 -1.82 0.46
C LEU A 16 -3.24 -0.43 -0.17
N ILE A 17 -3.20 0.60 0.66
CA ILE A 17 -2.99 1.98 0.22
C ILE A 17 -1.56 2.37 0.56
N VAL A 18 -0.75 2.65 -0.45
CA VAL A 18 0.68 2.96 -0.32
C VAL A 18 0.92 4.43 -0.66
N ASN A 19 1.57 5.15 0.26
CA ASN A 19 2.11 6.46 -0.04
C ASN A 19 3.50 6.31 -0.68
N THR A 20 3.68 6.90 -1.87
CA THR A 20 4.91 6.82 -2.67
C THR A 20 5.82 8.05 -2.54
N ASP A 21 5.50 9.01 -1.67
CA ASP A 21 6.26 10.28 -1.53
C ASP A 21 7.71 10.05 -1.07
N HIS A 22 7.93 9.00 -0.27
CA HIS A 22 9.25 8.59 0.23
C HIS A 22 9.68 7.18 -0.21
N LEU A 23 8.93 6.57 -1.14
CA LEU A 23 9.14 5.19 -1.58
C LEU A 23 9.88 5.16 -2.93
N GLU A 24 11.09 4.60 -2.94
CA GLU A 24 11.93 4.50 -4.14
C GLU A 24 11.79 3.11 -4.76
N LEU A 25 10.80 2.93 -5.63
CA LEU A 25 10.56 1.64 -6.30
C LEU A 25 11.44 1.39 -7.54
N VAL A 26 12.16 2.41 -8.02
CA VAL A 26 12.92 2.34 -9.28
C VAL A 26 14.33 1.80 -9.06
N ASP A 27 15.04 2.30 -8.05
CA ASP A 27 16.42 1.90 -7.72
C ASP A 27 16.52 1.17 -6.36
N GLY A 28 15.48 1.22 -5.52
CA GLY A 28 15.48 0.67 -4.16
C GLY A 28 14.90 -0.73 -4.07
N ASN A 29 15.75 -1.77 -4.13
CA ASN A 29 15.32 -3.15 -3.91
C ASN A 29 14.71 -3.35 -2.51
N GLU A 30 15.20 -2.61 -1.51
CA GLU A 30 14.69 -2.66 -0.13
C GLU A 30 13.25 -2.17 -0.02
N ASP A 31 12.89 -1.10 -0.75
CA ASP A 31 11.54 -0.54 -0.76
C ASP A 31 10.56 -1.48 -1.47
N PHE A 32 11.03 -2.16 -2.52
CA PHE A 32 10.26 -3.20 -3.19
C PHE A 32 10.04 -4.42 -2.27
N GLU A 33 11.06 -4.87 -1.55
CA GLU A 33 10.95 -5.95 -0.57
C GLU A 33 10.03 -5.58 0.59
N LEU A 34 10.08 -4.33 1.05
CA LEU A 34 9.20 -3.79 2.08
C LEU A 34 7.73 -3.81 1.62
N LEU A 35 7.47 -3.41 0.37
CA LEU A 35 6.14 -3.47 -0.22
C LEU A 35 5.62 -4.92 -0.28
N LEU A 36 6.45 -5.86 -0.76
CA LEU A 36 6.12 -7.28 -0.82
C LEU A 36 5.79 -7.87 0.55
N ARG A 37 6.58 -7.49 1.56
CA ARG A 37 6.35 -7.89 2.94
C ARG A 37 5.05 -7.33 3.47
N CYS A 38 4.77 -6.05 3.23
CA CYS A 38 3.49 -5.45 3.62
C CYS A 38 2.29 -6.16 2.99
N ILE A 39 2.37 -6.54 1.71
CA ILE A 39 1.32 -7.32 1.02
C ILE A 39 1.15 -8.69 1.68
N SER A 40 2.24 -9.37 2.00
CA SER A 40 2.23 -10.71 2.60
C SER A 40 1.74 -10.72 4.04
N GLU A 41 2.01 -9.65 4.79
CA GLU A 41 1.63 -9.48 6.19
C GLU A 41 0.29 -8.75 6.37
N MET A 42 -0.43 -8.43 5.29
CA MET A 42 -1.74 -7.76 5.37
C MET A 42 -2.68 -8.54 6.30
N ARG A 43 -3.16 -7.86 7.34
CA ARG A 43 -4.19 -8.37 8.25
C ARG A 43 -5.45 -7.52 8.13
N GLY A 44 -6.53 -8.15 7.68
CA GLY A 44 -7.83 -7.52 7.53
C GLY A 44 -8.09 -7.00 6.12
N GLN A 45 -9.15 -6.20 5.98
CA GLN A 45 -9.69 -5.79 4.69
C GLN A 45 -9.00 -4.53 4.13
N ARG A 46 -8.35 -3.74 4.98
CA ARG A 46 -7.66 -2.50 4.60
C ARG A 46 -6.38 -2.31 5.38
N SER A 47 -5.30 -1.96 4.68
CA SER A 47 -4.02 -1.62 5.26
C SER A 47 -3.48 -0.35 4.62
N TYR A 48 -2.86 0.50 5.43
CA TYR A 48 -2.23 1.74 4.99
C TYR A 48 -0.75 1.62 5.24
N PHE A 49 0.04 1.87 4.21
CA PHE A 49 1.49 1.87 4.28
C PHE A 49 2.02 3.24 3.90
N ASN A 50 2.76 3.84 4.81
CA ASN A 50 3.47 5.09 4.60
C ASN A 50 4.89 4.90 5.15
N LYS A 51 5.88 5.08 4.29
CA LYS A 51 7.28 5.09 4.69
C LYS A 51 7.58 6.45 5.33
N SER A 52 7.49 6.51 6.66
CA SER A 52 8.06 7.63 7.41
C SER A 52 9.57 7.54 7.33
N VAL A 53 10.21 8.64 6.91
CA VAL A 53 11.68 8.82 6.87
C VAL A 53 12.34 8.52 8.22
#